data_AF-A0A958X4N7-F1
#
_entry.id   AF-A0A958X4N7-F1
#
_cell.length_a   1.000
_cell.length_b   1.000
_cell.length_c   1.000
_cell.angle_alpha   90.00
_cell.angle_beta   90.00
_cell.angle_gamma   90.00
#
_symmetry.space_group_name_H-M   'P 1'
#
loop_
_entity.id
_entity.type
_entity.pdbx_description
1 polymer ?
#
loop_
_entity_poly.entity_id
_entity_poly.type
_entity_poly.pdbx_seq_one_letter_code
_entity_poly.pdbx_strand_id
1 'polypeptide(L)'
;MSAFLTGKLLSLILFGIPAIIWLAYLFIRARKNTTVPPPDNTPRNTMNLKFELPQVSYTQEGSGGYFYYKSKDGNLSGWWDFTGGETLASLTVPSEAEWASKTQIPIIQRNAVLHYIGRETVRQQTTIGHGRYEIGPNYILIYP
;
A
#
# COMPACT_ATOMS: atom_id res chain seq x y z
N MET A 1 61.54 -5.21 -34.10
CA MET A 1 61.00 -4.91 -32.75
C MET A 1 60.03 -3.76 -32.87
N SER A 2 58.76 -3.94 -32.46
CA SER A 2 57.78 -2.96 -31.92
C SER A 2 57.54 -1.64 -32.69
N ALA A 3 56.32 -1.12 -32.92
CA ALA A 3 55.10 -1.21 -32.14
C ALA A 3 53.86 -0.84 -32.99
N PHE A 4 52.72 -1.35 -32.52
CA PHE A 4 51.35 -1.14 -32.96
C PHE A 4 50.76 0.21 -32.48
N LEU A 5 49.65 0.61 -33.13
CA LEU A 5 48.54 1.46 -32.65
C LEU A 5 48.82 2.95 -32.40
N THR A 6 48.14 3.82 -33.18
CA THR A 6 47.33 4.95 -32.67
C THR A 6 46.70 5.73 -33.83
N GLY A 7 45.42 6.10 -33.71
CA GLY A 7 44.83 7.11 -34.60
C GLY A 7 43.39 6.89 -35.08
N LYS A 8 42.63 5.92 -34.56
CA LYS A 8 41.18 5.82 -34.78
C LYS A 8 40.43 6.21 -33.50
N LEU A 9 40.48 7.49 -33.13
CA LEU A 9 39.69 7.98 -31.98
C LEU A 9 39.49 9.50 -32.02
N LEU A 10 38.90 10.01 -33.12
CA LEU A 10 38.49 11.41 -33.22
C LEU A 10 37.28 11.53 -34.16
N SER A 11 36.16 10.86 -33.82
CA SER A 11 34.94 10.95 -34.63
C SER A 11 33.63 10.75 -33.84
N LEU A 12 33.65 10.76 -32.51
CA LEU A 12 32.46 10.37 -31.72
C LEU A 12 32.09 11.32 -30.57
N ILE A 13 32.48 12.60 -30.65
CA ILE A 13 32.04 13.61 -29.70
C ILE A 13 31.58 14.87 -30.45
N LEU A 14 30.57 14.77 -31.32
CA LEU A 14 29.94 15.99 -31.83
C LEU A 14 28.41 15.93 -32.07
N PHE A 15 27.74 14.80 -31.79
CA PHE A 15 26.29 14.68 -32.05
C PHE A 15 25.42 14.19 -30.87
N GLY A 16 25.99 13.90 -29.69
CA GLY A 16 25.24 13.36 -28.55
C GLY A 16 24.62 14.39 -27.60
N ILE A 17 25.14 15.63 -27.56
CA ILE A 17 24.75 16.63 -26.56
C ILE A 17 23.45 17.40 -26.91
N PRO A 18 23.10 17.73 -28.17
CA PRO A 18 21.91 18.54 -28.43
C PRO A 18 20.58 17.81 -28.13
N ALA A 19 20.54 16.47 -28.25
CA ALA A 19 19.34 15.69 -27.97
C ALA A 19 18.97 15.66 -26.48
N ILE A 20 19.98 15.62 -25.59
CA ILE A 20 19.77 15.63 -24.13
C ILE A 20 19.30 17.00 -23.65
N ILE A 21 19.87 18.08 -24.21
CA ILE A 21 19.42 19.46 -23.93
C ILE A 21 17.99 19.66 -24.44
N TRP A 22 17.63 19.10 -25.61
CA TRP A 22 16.27 19.19 -26.15
C TRP A 22 15.24 18.39 -25.33
N LEU A 23 15.59 17.19 -24.85
CA LEU A 23 14.75 16.39 -23.93
C LEU A 23 14.57 17.09 -22.56
N ALA A 24 15.64 17.66 -22.00
CA ALA A 24 15.54 18.44 -20.76
C ALA A 24 14.68 19.70 -20.95
N TYR A 25 14.79 20.38 -22.10
CA TYR A 25 13.95 21.53 -22.43
C TYR A 25 12.46 21.18 -22.53
N LEU A 26 12.12 20.03 -23.14
CA LEU A 26 10.73 19.53 -23.17
C LEU A 26 10.21 19.20 -21.77
N PHE A 27 11.05 18.62 -20.91
CA PHE A 27 10.66 18.29 -19.53
C PHE A 27 10.44 19.55 -18.68
N ILE A 28 11.22 20.61 -18.88
CA ILE A 28 11.06 21.90 -18.19
C ILE A 28 9.82 22.64 -18.69
N ARG A 29 9.54 22.60 -20.00
CA ARG A 29 8.36 23.26 -20.59
C ARG A 29 7.05 22.62 -20.14
N ALA A 30 7.02 21.29 -19.93
CA ALA A 30 5.83 20.59 -19.44
C ALA A 30 5.42 20.97 -18.00
N ARG A 31 6.33 21.50 -17.17
CA ARG A 31 6.03 21.85 -15.77
C ARG A 31 5.48 23.26 -15.54
N LYS A 32 5.51 24.15 -16.54
CA LYS A 32 5.21 25.59 -16.31
C LYS A 32 3.76 26.01 -16.61
N ASN A 33 2.87 25.08 -16.96
CA ASN A 33 1.49 25.39 -17.34
C ASN A 33 0.42 24.79 -16.41
N THR A 34 0.74 24.46 -15.17
CA THR A 34 -0.27 24.34 -14.11
C THR A 34 -0.52 25.73 -13.53
N THR A 35 -1.31 26.53 -14.24
CA THR A 35 -2.03 27.63 -13.60
C THR A 35 -2.89 27.00 -12.52
N VAL A 36 -2.53 27.22 -11.26
CA VAL A 36 -3.38 26.83 -10.12
C VAL A 36 -4.70 27.59 -10.32
N PRO A 37 -5.84 26.91 -10.51
CA PRO A 37 -7.11 27.61 -10.65
C PRO A 37 -7.35 28.44 -9.37
N PRO A 38 -8.00 29.61 -9.48
CA PRO A 38 -8.37 30.40 -8.31
C PRO A 38 -9.15 29.50 -7.33
N PRO A 39 -9.01 29.71 -6.00
CA PRO A 39 -9.68 28.89 -5.01
C PRO A 39 -11.18 28.91 -5.28
N ASP A 40 -11.69 27.75 -5.70
CA ASP A 40 -13.11 27.52 -5.91
C ASP A 40 -13.85 27.72 -4.58
N ASN A 41 -14.57 28.84 -4.48
CA ASN A 41 -15.38 29.24 -3.33
C ASN A 41 -16.81 28.69 -3.40
N THR A 42 -17.10 27.80 -4.35
CA THR A 42 -18.31 26.96 -4.28
C THR A 42 -18.23 26.14 -3.00
N PRO A 43 -19.27 26.09 -2.15
CA PRO A 43 -19.32 25.15 -1.04
C PRO A 43 -19.29 23.73 -1.60
N ARG A 44 -18.08 23.21 -1.76
CA ARG A 44 -17.82 21.84 -2.16
C ARG A 44 -18.50 20.99 -1.11
N ASN A 45 -19.56 20.28 -1.47
CA ASN A 45 -20.22 19.34 -0.58
C ASN A 45 -19.20 18.23 -0.25
N THR A 46 -18.39 18.46 0.78
CA THR A 46 -17.28 17.65 1.25
C THR A 46 -17.75 16.33 1.88
N MET A 47 -19.05 16.02 1.80
CA MET A 47 -19.63 14.80 2.34
C MET A 47 -19.49 13.56 1.45
N ASN A 48 -19.00 13.66 0.20
CA ASN A 48 -18.97 12.49 -0.69
C ASN A 48 -17.73 12.34 -1.59
N LEU A 49 -16.59 12.92 -1.18
CA LEU A 49 -15.28 12.66 -1.79
C LEU A 49 -14.28 12.07 -0.79
N LYS A 50 -14.78 11.36 0.24
CA LYS A 50 -13.99 10.31 0.86
C LYS A 50 -13.89 9.23 -0.21
N PHE A 51 -12.77 9.14 -0.93
CA PHE A 51 -12.42 7.87 -1.54
C PHE A 51 -12.60 6.83 -0.42
N GLU A 52 -13.47 5.83 -0.62
CA GLU A 52 -13.72 4.79 0.39
C GLU A 52 -12.47 3.92 0.53
N LEU A 53 -11.43 4.51 1.11
CA LEU A 53 -10.20 3.84 1.46
C LEU A 53 -10.58 2.70 2.41
N PRO A 54 -9.95 1.53 2.27
CA PRO A 54 -10.20 0.43 3.17
C PRO A 54 -10.01 0.87 4.63
N GLN A 55 -10.82 0.36 5.54
CA GLN A 55 -10.75 0.69 6.96
C GLN A 55 -10.81 -0.58 7.79
N VAL A 56 -10.11 -0.56 8.92
CA VAL A 56 -10.18 -1.62 9.95
C VAL A 56 -10.57 -0.98 11.27
N SER A 57 -11.59 -1.51 11.92
CA SER A 57 -12.04 -1.13 13.26
C SER A 57 -12.18 -2.36 14.16
N TYR A 58 -12.31 -2.15 15.47
CA TYR A 58 -12.34 -3.20 16.47
C TYR A 58 -13.41 -2.93 17.53
N THR A 59 -14.03 -3.99 18.03
CA THR A 59 -14.74 -4.01 19.31
C THR A 59 -13.91 -4.78 20.33
N GLN A 60 -14.15 -4.51 21.61
CA GLN A 60 -13.55 -5.24 22.71
C GLN A 60 -14.64 -5.84 23.60
N GLU A 61 -14.57 -7.15 23.78
CA GLU A 61 -15.47 -8.02 24.53
C GLU A 61 -14.62 -8.94 25.42
N GLY A 62 -14.26 -8.45 26.61
CA GLY A 62 -13.41 -9.17 27.56
C GLY A 62 -11.96 -9.27 27.07
N SER A 63 -11.46 -10.51 26.93
CA SER A 63 -10.09 -10.81 26.45
C SER A 63 -9.97 -10.92 24.92
N GLY A 64 -11.03 -10.57 24.20
CA GLY A 64 -11.05 -10.56 22.74
C GLY A 64 -12.08 -9.57 22.22
N GLY A 65 -12.55 -9.78 20.99
CA GLY A 65 -13.61 -8.99 20.36
C GLY A 65 -13.68 -9.25 18.88
N TYR A 66 -14.31 -8.35 18.12
CA TYR A 66 -14.40 -8.47 16.66
C TYR A 66 -13.58 -7.39 15.98
N PHE A 67 -12.95 -7.73 14.86
CA PHE A 67 -12.44 -6.76 13.92
C PHE A 67 -13.38 -6.67 12.71
N TYR A 68 -13.41 -5.49 12.09
CA TYR A 68 -14.24 -5.20 10.92
C TYR A 68 -13.38 -4.51 9.86
N TYR A 69 -13.19 -5.18 8.73
CA TYR A 69 -12.63 -4.64 7.51
C TYR A 69 -13.76 -4.20 6.57
N LYS A 70 -13.68 -2.98 6.08
CA LYS A 70 -14.62 -2.41 5.10
C LYS A 70 -13.86 -1.79 3.94
N SER A 71 -14.29 -2.07 2.71
CA SER A 71 -13.78 -1.46 1.48
C SER A 71 -14.87 -1.41 0.41
N LYS A 72 -14.61 -0.68 -0.68
CA LYS A 72 -15.48 -0.68 -1.87
C LYS A 72 -15.69 -2.07 -2.49
N ASP A 73 -14.72 -2.98 -2.33
CA ASP A 73 -14.71 -4.30 -2.96
C ASP A 73 -15.33 -5.39 -2.09
N GLY A 74 -15.68 -5.07 -0.83
CA GLY A 74 -16.28 -6.02 0.10
C GLY A 74 -15.91 -5.76 1.55
N ASN A 75 -16.46 -6.62 2.41
CA ASN A 75 -16.31 -6.54 3.86
C ASN A 75 -15.81 -7.88 4.40
N LEU A 76 -15.10 -7.82 5.52
CA LEU A 76 -14.67 -8.99 6.27
C LEU A 76 -14.76 -8.66 7.75
N SER A 77 -15.35 -9.54 8.54
CA SER A 77 -15.28 -9.48 10.00
C SER A 77 -14.80 -10.81 10.55
N GLY A 78 -14.20 -10.76 11.72
CA GLY A 78 -13.70 -11.95 12.40
C GLY A 78 -13.44 -11.68 13.87
N TRP A 79 -13.34 -12.76 14.64
CA TRP A 79 -12.97 -12.69 16.04
C TRP A 79 -11.47 -12.43 16.18
N TRP A 80 -11.09 -11.64 17.18
CA TRP A 80 -9.73 -11.52 17.65
C TRP A 80 -9.67 -11.81 19.15
N ASP A 81 -8.54 -12.33 19.60
CA ASP A 81 -8.28 -12.61 21.00
C ASP A 81 -6.82 -12.36 21.36
N PHE A 82 -6.58 -11.97 22.62
CA PHE A 82 -5.23 -11.93 23.14
C PHE A 82 -4.69 -13.36 23.24
N THR A 83 -3.50 -13.53 22.70
CA THR A 83 -2.78 -14.81 22.75
C THR A 83 -1.72 -14.76 23.86
N GLY A 84 -1.27 -15.94 24.30
CA GLY A 84 -0.15 -16.05 25.24
C GLY A 84 1.21 -16.15 24.53
N GLY A 85 2.28 -16.06 25.32
CA GLY A 85 3.66 -16.22 24.83
C GLY A 85 4.20 -14.95 24.20
N GLU A 86 4.82 -15.09 23.02
CA GLU A 86 5.40 -13.96 22.28
C GLU A 86 4.40 -13.23 21.36
N THR A 87 3.20 -13.79 21.20
CA THR A 87 2.16 -13.24 20.32
C THR A 87 1.20 -12.39 21.13
N LEU A 88 0.96 -11.16 20.67
CA LEU A 88 0.03 -10.22 21.30
C LEU A 88 -1.42 -10.63 21.07
N ALA A 89 -1.80 -10.86 19.81
CA ALA A 89 -3.16 -11.20 19.44
C ALA A 89 -3.22 -12.08 18.20
N SER A 90 -4.31 -12.83 18.08
CA SER A 90 -4.68 -13.58 16.88
C SER A 90 -5.97 -13.01 16.31
N LEU A 91 -6.04 -12.81 15.00
CA LEU A 91 -7.25 -12.45 14.27
C LEU A 91 -7.66 -13.65 13.42
N THR A 92 -8.88 -14.15 13.61
CA THR A 92 -9.43 -15.25 12.81
C THR A 92 -9.89 -14.73 11.45
N VAL A 93 -9.41 -15.34 10.37
CA VAL A 93 -9.79 -14.99 8.99
C VAL A 93 -10.26 -16.22 8.21
N PRO A 94 -11.12 -16.06 7.19
CA PRO A 94 -11.51 -17.17 6.33
C PRO A 94 -10.31 -17.85 5.66
N SER A 95 -10.38 -19.17 5.57
CA SER A 95 -9.44 -19.93 4.74
C SER A 95 -9.62 -19.56 3.26
N GLU A 96 -8.69 -19.97 2.40
CA GLU A 96 -8.82 -19.74 0.96
C GLU A 96 -10.10 -20.34 0.37
N ALA A 97 -10.50 -21.54 0.84
CA ALA A 97 -11.71 -22.22 0.39
C ALA A 97 -13.00 -21.50 0.82
N GLU A 98 -12.98 -20.80 1.95
CA GLU A 98 -14.13 -20.07 2.49
C GLU A 98 -14.14 -18.59 2.07
N TRP A 99 -13.07 -18.10 1.45
CA TRP A 99 -12.84 -16.67 1.27
C TRP A 99 -13.95 -16.00 0.46
N ALA A 100 -14.22 -16.52 -0.74
CA ALA A 100 -15.18 -15.91 -1.65
C ALA A 100 -16.60 -15.93 -1.08
N SER A 101 -16.99 -17.04 -0.43
CA SER A 101 -18.34 -17.17 0.15
C SER A 101 -18.54 -16.27 1.36
N LYS A 102 -17.53 -16.09 2.21
CA LYS A 102 -17.63 -15.29 3.44
C LYS A 102 -17.42 -13.79 3.24
N THR A 103 -16.60 -13.37 2.26
CA THR A 103 -16.19 -11.96 2.12
C THR A 103 -16.77 -11.26 0.90
N GLN A 104 -17.19 -12.03 -0.12
CA GLN A 104 -17.50 -11.55 -1.47
C GLN A 104 -16.31 -10.88 -2.20
N ILE A 105 -15.11 -10.92 -1.61
CA ILE A 105 -13.88 -10.37 -2.19
C ILE A 105 -13.25 -11.43 -3.10
N PRO A 106 -12.79 -11.10 -4.32
CA PRO A 106 -12.10 -12.06 -5.19
C PRO A 106 -10.89 -12.69 -4.52
N ILE A 107 -10.68 -14.00 -4.69
CA ILE A 107 -9.56 -14.74 -4.08
C ILE A 107 -8.19 -14.14 -4.42
N ILE A 108 -8.04 -13.59 -5.63
CA ILE A 108 -6.81 -12.91 -6.07
C ILE A 108 -6.45 -11.67 -5.22
N GLN A 109 -7.42 -11.08 -4.52
CA GLN A 109 -7.21 -9.94 -3.63
C GLN A 109 -6.98 -10.35 -2.18
N ARG A 110 -7.17 -11.64 -1.83
CA ARG A 110 -7.09 -12.15 -0.45
C ARG A 110 -5.81 -11.71 0.25
N ASN A 111 -4.65 -12.00 -0.35
CA ASN A 111 -3.37 -11.66 0.26
C ASN A 111 -3.21 -10.14 0.45
N ALA A 112 -3.63 -9.33 -0.51
CA ALA A 112 -3.56 -7.87 -0.39
C ALA A 112 -4.42 -7.35 0.78
N VAL A 113 -5.64 -7.89 0.94
CA VAL A 113 -6.55 -7.55 2.03
C VAL A 113 -5.98 -7.99 3.38
N LEU A 114 -5.49 -9.23 3.51
CA LEU A 114 -4.91 -9.74 4.74
C LEU A 114 -3.66 -8.95 5.16
N HIS A 115 -2.79 -8.59 4.20
CA HIS A 115 -1.66 -7.73 4.49
C HIS A 115 -2.07 -6.31 4.89
N TYR A 116 -3.15 -5.77 4.31
CA TYR A 116 -3.69 -4.49 4.74
C TYR A 116 -4.17 -4.54 6.18
N ILE A 117 -4.97 -5.56 6.52
CA ILE A 117 -5.47 -5.77 7.88
C ILE A 117 -4.31 -5.87 8.85
N GLY A 118 -3.34 -6.76 8.62
CA GLY A 118 -2.19 -6.93 9.50
C GLY A 118 -1.39 -5.65 9.73
N ARG A 119 -1.09 -4.87 8.67
CA ARG A 119 -0.41 -3.57 8.81
C ARG A 119 -1.22 -2.58 9.62
N GLU A 120 -2.51 -2.45 9.32
CA GLU A 120 -3.39 -1.53 10.04
C GLU A 120 -3.58 -1.95 11.50
N THR A 121 -3.67 -3.24 11.80
CA THR A 121 -3.69 -3.77 13.17
C THR A 121 -2.42 -3.38 13.91
N VAL A 122 -1.24 -3.65 13.34
CA VAL A 122 0.04 -3.25 13.95
C VAL A 122 0.07 -1.75 14.21
N ARG A 123 -0.26 -0.94 13.19
CA ARG A 123 -0.26 0.53 13.29
C ARG A 123 -1.17 1.06 14.39
N GLN A 124 -2.34 0.44 14.58
CA GLN A 124 -3.37 0.92 15.51
C GLN A 124 -3.23 0.34 16.91
N GLN A 125 -2.79 -0.91 17.05
CA GLN A 125 -2.90 -1.69 18.29
C GLN A 125 -1.56 -2.00 18.96
N THR A 126 -0.42 -1.67 18.33
CA THR A 126 0.92 -1.84 18.94
C THR A 126 1.52 -0.50 19.36
N THR A 127 2.46 -0.55 20.31
CA THR A 127 3.14 0.65 20.81
C THR A 127 3.87 1.36 19.66
N ILE A 128 3.42 2.56 19.32
CA ILE A 128 4.00 3.41 18.26
C ILE A 128 3.91 2.76 16.85
N GLY A 129 3.16 1.65 16.70
CA GLY A 129 3.08 0.92 15.43
C GLY A 129 4.35 0.13 15.08
N HIS A 130 5.20 -0.20 16.05
CA HIS A 130 6.48 -0.89 15.84
C HIS A 130 6.41 -2.43 15.80
N GLY A 131 5.20 -3.01 15.91
CA GLY A 131 5.04 -4.44 15.87
C GLY A 131 5.23 -5.08 14.50
N ARG A 132 4.98 -6.38 14.45
CA ARG A 132 4.98 -7.18 13.22
C ARG A 132 3.75 -8.08 13.18
N TYR A 133 3.48 -8.64 12.00
CA TYR A 133 2.40 -9.59 11.82
C TYR A 133 2.81 -10.75 10.92
N GLU A 134 2.15 -11.88 11.11
CA GLU A 134 2.31 -13.09 10.31
C GLU A 134 0.93 -13.55 9.83
N ILE A 135 0.83 -13.94 8.56
CA ILE A 135 -0.42 -14.43 7.97
C ILE A 135 -0.33 -15.95 7.87
N GLY A 136 -1.24 -16.64 8.55
CA GLY A 136 -1.44 -18.08 8.42
C GLY A 136 -2.60 -18.44 7.49
N PRO A 137 -2.96 -19.74 7.41
CA PRO A 137 -4.05 -20.21 6.57
C PRO A 137 -5.41 -19.58 6.90
N ASN A 138 -5.67 -19.39 8.19
CA ASN A 138 -6.95 -18.94 8.74
C ASN A 138 -6.80 -17.95 9.90
N TYR A 139 -5.62 -17.35 10.05
CA TYR A 139 -5.35 -16.36 11.09
C TYR A 139 -4.36 -15.29 10.64
N ILE A 140 -4.33 -14.18 11.38
CA ILE A 140 -3.24 -13.21 11.39
C ILE A 140 -2.73 -13.12 12.83
N LEU A 141 -1.46 -13.41 13.06
CA LEU A 141 -0.83 -13.21 14.37
C LEU A 141 -0.19 -11.83 14.41
N ILE A 142 -0.39 -11.14 15.53
CA ILE A 142 0.19 -9.84 15.82
C ILE A 142 1.22 -10.01 16.92
N TYR A 143 2.40 -9.44 16.73
CA TYR A 143 3.48 -9.46 17.70
C TYR A 143 3.85 -8.02 18.10
N PRO A 144 4.43 -7.83 19.31
CA PRO A 144 5.00 -6.55 19.74
C PRO A 144 6.08 -6.02 18.80
#